data_AF-A0A182DYZ9-F1
#
_entry.id   AF-A0A182DYZ9-F1
#
_cell.length_a   1.000
_cell.length_b   1.000
_cell.length_c   1.000
_cell.angle_alpha   90.00
_cell.angle_beta   90.00
_cell.angle_gamma   90.00
#
_symmetry.space_group_name_H-M   'P 1'
#
loop_
_entity.id
_entity.type
_entity.pdbx_description
1 polymer ?
#
loop_
_entity_poly.entity_id
_entity_poly.type
_entity_poly.pdbx_seq_one_letter_code
_entity_poly.pdbx_strand_id
1 'polypeptide(L)'
;MIGNGQRNDGKKYLQSFNLQDAETRKNSSVETWPFIDSLLFAFSLITTIGYGNITPKTFAGRVFCIFFAAFGVPLTLLTIADLGKFISQIIFACNDRFIAQMKRFWRRNNLRNLFKMLICIHKSSKFINNDSRNKSLRRGKNIIASIRRKKDDQEIDGSVASSEISNDNEQSNRTLTLFILFIIYVIAGSLLISSYEPEIPFFTAVYFNFITLTSIGLGDIVPQRFNLN
;
A
#
# COMPACT_ATOMS: atom_id res chain seq x y z
N MET A 1 -0.18 19.04 74.12
CA MET A 1 -1.01 19.86 73.21
C MET A 1 -0.53 19.66 71.77
N ILE A 2 -0.78 18.50 71.16
CA ILE A 2 -0.47 18.24 69.74
C ILE A 2 -1.58 17.30 69.26
N GLY A 3 -2.57 17.79 68.50
CA GLY A 3 -3.69 16.92 68.11
C GLY A 3 -4.76 17.53 67.18
N ASN A 4 -4.86 18.87 67.10
CA ASN A 4 -5.89 19.51 66.26
C ASN A 4 -5.38 20.03 64.90
N GLY A 5 -4.06 20.15 64.67
CA GLY A 5 -3.51 20.61 63.39
C GLY A 5 -3.59 19.56 62.28
N GLN A 6 -3.08 18.35 62.53
CA GLN A 6 -2.97 17.27 61.56
C GLN A 6 -4.34 16.75 61.03
N ARG A 7 -5.42 16.93 61.81
CA ARG A 7 -6.77 16.49 61.45
C ARG A 7 -7.44 17.41 60.41
N ASN A 8 -7.04 18.68 60.38
CA ASN A 8 -7.53 19.66 59.40
C ASN A 8 -6.74 19.58 58.09
N ASP A 9 -5.46 19.23 58.17
CA ASP A 9 -4.61 19.03 56.99
C ASP A 9 -5.12 17.87 56.12
N GLY A 10 -5.46 16.72 56.73
CA GLY A 10 -6.03 15.57 56.02
C GLY A 10 -7.34 15.87 55.28
N LYS A 11 -8.23 16.70 55.86
CA LYS A 11 -9.48 17.12 55.19
C LYS A 11 -9.21 18.01 53.98
N LYS A 12 -8.16 18.84 54.03
CA LYS A 12 -7.75 19.70 52.92
C LYS A 12 -7.21 18.90 51.74
N TYR A 13 -6.43 17.84 52.00
CA TYR A 13 -5.95 16.92 50.96
C TYR A 13 -7.09 16.08 50.34
N LEU A 14 -8.01 15.58 51.16
CA LEU A 14 -9.18 14.85 50.66
C LEU A 14 -10.08 15.75 49.82
N GLN A 15 -10.18 17.03 50.16
CA GLN A 15 -10.96 17.99 49.38
C GLN A 15 -10.25 18.39 48.08
N SER A 16 -8.92 18.57 48.08
CA SER A 16 -8.17 18.83 46.85
C SER A 16 -8.15 17.63 45.92
N PHE A 17 -8.05 16.40 46.46
CA PHE A 17 -8.11 15.16 45.68
C PHE A 17 -9.50 14.95 45.06
N ASN A 18 -10.58 15.16 45.81
CA ASN A 18 -11.94 15.13 45.27
C ASN A 18 -12.23 16.26 44.27
N LEU A 19 -11.63 17.44 44.46
CA LEU A 19 -11.72 18.54 43.49
C LEU A 19 -10.97 18.18 42.21
N GLN A 20 -9.78 17.57 42.30
CA GLN A 20 -9.06 17.04 41.14
C GLN A 20 -9.85 15.95 40.43
N ASP A 21 -10.47 15.01 41.15
CA ASP A 21 -11.33 13.99 40.55
C ASP A 21 -12.63 14.58 39.97
N ALA A 22 -13.16 15.65 40.56
CA ALA A 22 -14.34 16.35 40.08
C ALA A 22 -14.04 17.21 38.86
N GLU A 23 -12.84 17.81 38.79
CA GLU A 23 -12.34 18.64 37.68
C GLU A 23 -11.83 17.77 36.53
N THR A 24 -11.24 16.60 36.82
CA THR A 24 -10.99 15.53 35.85
C THR A 24 -12.32 14.94 35.33
N ARG A 25 -13.34 14.81 36.20
CA ARG A 25 -14.72 14.48 35.79
C ARG A 25 -15.43 15.59 35.01
N LYS A 26 -15.09 16.87 35.24
CA LYS A 26 -15.64 18.02 34.52
C LYS A 26 -14.97 18.21 33.17
N ASN A 27 -13.66 17.98 33.04
CA ASN A 27 -12.97 17.98 31.75
C ASN A 27 -13.31 16.74 30.91
N SER A 28 -13.73 15.64 31.54
CA SER A 28 -14.39 14.54 30.83
C SER A 28 -15.88 14.80 30.57
N SER A 29 -16.51 15.82 31.17
CA SER A 29 -17.93 16.17 30.93
C SER A 29 -18.21 16.90 29.61
N VAL A 30 -17.20 17.08 28.76
CA VAL A 30 -17.42 17.11 27.30
C VAL A 30 -17.41 15.65 26.78
N GLU A 31 -18.25 14.80 27.40
CA GLU A 31 -18.67 13.48 26.87
C GLU A 31 -19.71 13.68 25.72
N THR A 32 -19.62 14.77 24.96
CA THR A 32 -20.41 14.92 23.74
C THR A 32 -19.67 14.18 22.66
N TRP A 33 -20.30 13.19 22.04
CA TRP A 33 -19.81 12.58 20.81
C TRP A 33 -19.66 13.68 19.75
N PRO A 34 -18.44 14.19 19.44
CA PRO A 34 -18.32 15.15 18.38
C PRO A 34 -18.61 14.45 17.04
N PHE A 35 -18.98 15.23 16.03
CA PHE A 35 -19.34 14.70 14.72
C PHE A 35 -18.23 13.83 14.10
N ILE A 36 -16.97 14.26 14.22
CA ILE A 36 -15.81 13.53 13.68
C ILE A 36 -15.65 12.17 14.37
N ASP A 37 -15.73 12.12 15.70
CA ASP A 37 -15.61 10.85 16.44
C ASP A 37 -16.80 9.91 16.13
N SER A 38 -17.99 10.47 15.91
CA SER A 38 -19.17 9.71 15.47
C SER A 38 -18.99 9.13 14.06
N LEU A 39 -18.39 9.92 13.15
CA LEU A 39 -18.09 9.50 11.78
C LEU A 39 -16.99 8.43 11.76
N LEU A 40 -15.93 8.61 12.54
CA LEU A 40 -14.85 7.64 12.69
C LEU A 40 -15.35 6.33 13.33
N PHE A 41 -16.23 6.43 14.33
CA PHE A 41 -16.91 5.26 14.89
C PHE A 41 -17.77 4.55 13.83
N ALA A 42 -18.61 5.26 13.10
CA ALA A 42 -19.44 4.66 12.05
C ALA A 42 -18.58 4.00 10.97
N PHE A 43 -17.49 4.65 10.54
CA PHE A 43 -16.55 4.11 9.57
C PHE A 43 -15.86 2.85 10.11
N SER A 44 -15.32 2.88 11.33
CA SER A 44 -14.66 1.72 11.95
C SER A 44 -15.63 0.55 12.18
N LEU A 45 -16.93 0.82 12.35
CA LEU A 45 -17.97 -0.19 12.47
C LEU A 45 -18.27 -0.88 11.14
N ILE A 46 -18.45 -0.13 10.04
CA ILE A 46 -18.74 -0.71 8.71
C ILE A 46 -17.52 -1.37 8.06
N THR A 47 -16.31 -0.89 8.38
CA THR A 47 -15.04 -1.47 7.92
C THR A 47 -14.54 -2.60 8.83
N THR A 48 -15.32 -2.95 9.85
CA THR A 48 -15.03 -4.02 10.82
C THR A 48 -13.69 -3.87 11.55
N ILE A 49 -13.10 -2.68 11.60
CA ILE A 49 -11.89 -2.39 12.38
C ILE A 49 -12.24 -2.37 13.87
N GLY A 50 -13.27 -1.62 14.24
CA GLY A 50 -13.86 -1.65 15.58
C GLY A 50 -12.90 -1.45 16.75
N TYR A 51 -12.10 -0.36 16.78
CA TYR A 51 -11.11 -0.08 17.85
C TYR A 51 -11.62 -0.14 19.30
N GLY A 52 -12.94 -0.08 19.53
CA GLY A 52 -13.52 -0.22 20.87
C GLY A 52 -13.31 0.98 21.82
N ASN A 53 -12.44 1.92 21.48
CA ASN A 53 -12.19 3.13 22.28
C ASN A 53 -13.44 4.00 22.45
N ILE A 54 -14.30 4.06 21.42
CA ILE A 54 -15.56 4.79 21.45
C ILE A 54 -16.70 3.83 21.11
N THR A 55 -17.63 3.61 22.05
CA THR A 55 -18.71 2.63 21.91
C THR A 55 -20.02 3.12 22.53
N PRO A 56 -21.19 2.75 21.95
CA PRO A 56 -22.48 3.12 22.49
C PRO A 56 -22.73 2.41 23.82
N LYS A 57 -22.87 3.20 24.89
CA LYS A 57 -23.20 2.71 26.23
C LYS A 57 -24.70 2.39 26.39
N THR A 58 -25.57 2.97 25.55
CA THR A 58 -27.04 2.83 25.63
C THR A 58 -27.56 1.57 24.93
N PHE A 59 -28.66 1.00 25.45
CA PHE A 59 -29.30 -0.17 24.84
C PHE A 59 -29.76 0.10 23.40
N ALA A 60 -30.48 1.22 23.19
CA ALA A 60 -30.97 1.62 21.87
C ALA A 60 -29.82 1.83 20.87
N GLY A 61 -28.70 2.44 21.29
CA GLY A 61 -27.53 2.63 20.44
C GLY A 61 -26.89 1.32 20.01
N ARG A 62 -26.82 0.32 20.89
CA ARG A 62 -26.31 -1.03 20.56
C ARG A 62 -27.19 -1.73 19.53
N VAL A 63 -28.51 -1.67 19.70
CA VAL A 63 -29.46 -2.25 18.73
C VAL A 63 -29.32 -1.58 17.36
N PHE A 64 -29.20 -0.25 17.33
CA PHE A 64 -28.92 0.49 16.10
C PHE A 64 -27.63 0.02 15.42
N CYS A 65 -26.53 -0.12 16.18
CA CYS A 65 -25.25 -0.60 15.63
C CYS A 65 -25.35 -1.99 15.01
N ILE A 66 -26.15 -2.90 15.58
CA ILE A 66 -26.36 -4.24 15.02
C ILE A 66 -26.98 -4.14 13.62
N PHE A 67 -28.08 -3.39 13.47
CA PHE A 67 -28.72 -3.20 12.17
C PHE A 67 -27.82 -2.46 11.18
N PHE A 68 -27.14 -1.41 11.64
CA PHE A 68 -26.24 -0.63 10.81
C PHE A 68 -25.06 -1.47 10.29
N ALA A 69 -24.45 -2.31 11.13
CA ALA A 69 -23.38 -3.22 10.71
C ALA A 69 -23.91 -4.33 9.78
N ALA A 70 -25.11 -4.87 10.02
CA ALA A 70 -25.69 -5.93 9.20
C ALA A 70 -25.87 -5.54 7.73
N PHE A 71 -26.20 -4.28 7.43
CA PHE A 71 -26.28 -3.77 6.05
C PHE A 71 -24.98 -3.09 5.59
N GLY A 72 -24.28 -2.41 6.49
CA GLY A 72 -23.08 -1.64 6.17
C GLY A 72 -21.88 -2.51 5.80
N VAL A 73 -21.65 -3.63 6.51
CA VAL A 73 -20.51 -4.51 6.23
C VAL A 73 -20.62 -5.17 4.85
N PRO A 74 -21.75 -5.81 4.45
CA PRO A 74 -21.88 -6.37 3.10
C PRO A 74 -21.73 -5.32 2.00
N LEU A 75 -22.31 -4.13 2.19
CA LEU A 75 -22.19 -3.03 1.23
C LEU A 75 -20.72 -2.59 1.09
N THR A 76 -20.00 -2.46 2.20
CA THR A 76 -18.58 -2.09 2.21
C THR A 76 -17.70 -3.16 1.56
N LEU A 77 -17.99 -4.45 1.77
CA LEU A 77 -17.26 -5.53 1.09
C LEU A 77 -17.49 -5.50 -0.43
N LEU A 78 -18.72 -5.22 -0.87
CA LEU A 78 -19.02 -5.07 -2.30
C LEU A 78 -18.26 -3.88 -2.90
N THR A 79 -18.28 -2.72 -2.24
CA THR A 79 -17.54 -1.54 -2.73
C THR A 79 -16.03 -1.78 -2.75
N ILE A 80 -15.46 -2.45 -1.75
CA ILE A 80 -14.03 -2.83 -1.73
C ILE A 80 -13.69 -3.75 -2.91
N ALA A 81 -14.55 -4.73 -3.23
CA ALA A 81 -14.31 -5.63 -4.35
C ALA A 81 -14.26 -4.90 -5.69
N ASP A 82 -15.18 -3.97 -5.93
CA ASP A 82 -15.21 -3.18 -7.16
C ASP A 82 -14.08 -2.13 -7.20
N LEU A 83 -13.77 -1.51 -6.06
CA LEU A 83 -12.64 -0.60 -5.92
C LEU A 83 -11.31 -1.33 -6.18
N GLY A 84 -11.16 -2.57 -5.71
CA GLY A 84 -9.98 -3.39 -5.97
C GLY A 84 -9.74 -3.66 -7.45
N LYS A 85 -10.81 -3.95 -8.22
CA LYS A 85 -10.73 -4.09 -9.68
C LYS A 85 -10.30 -2.78 -10.34
N PHE A 86 -10.88 -1.66 -9.93
CA PHE A 86 -10.54 -0.34 -10.45
C PHE A 86 -9.08 0.05 -10.17
N ILE A 87 -8.62 -0.17 -8.94
CA ILE A 87 -7.22 0.07 -8.53
C ILE A 87 -6.28 -0.80 -9.36
N SER A 88 -6.60 -2.09 -9.53
CA SER A 88 -5.79 -3.01 -10.33
C SER A 88 -5.65 -2.53 -11.79
N GLN A 89 -6.73 -2.07 -12.41
CA GLN A 89 -6.69 -1.49 -13.76
C GLN A 89 -5.82 -0.23 -13.83
N ILE A 90 -5.92 0.66 -12.84
CA ILE A 90 -5.07 1.85 -12.75
C ILE A 90 -3.60 1.47 -12.62
N ILE A 91 -3.27 0.53 -11.74
CA ILE A 91 -1.89 0.09 -11.52
C ILE A 91 -1.30 -0.50 -12.79
N PHE A 92 -2.06 -1.35 -13.52
CA PHE A 92 -1.59 -1.92 -14.78
C PHE A 92 -1.41 -0.85 -15.85
N ALA A 93 -2.37 0.08 -16.00
CA ALA A 93 -2.24 1.20 -16.92
C ALA A 93 -1.04 2.10 -16.56
N CYS A 94 -0.80 2.34 -15.26
CA CYS A 94 0.36 3.08 -14.78
C CYS A 94 1.66 2.32 -15.05
N ASN A 95 1.70 1.00 -14.85
CA ASN A 95 2.89 0.20 -15.11
C ASN A 95 3.25 0.21 -16.61
N ASP A 96 2.26 0.03 -17.49
CA ASP A 96 2.47 0.09 -18.94
C ASP A 96 2.92 1.48 -19.39
N ARG A 97 2.28 2.53 -18.85
CA ARG A 97 2.69 3.92 -19.11
C ARG A 97 4.09 4.17 -18.56
N PHE A 98 4.42 3.69 -17.36
CA PHE A 98 5.72 3.86 -16.74
C PHE A 98 6.82 3.17 -17.53
N ILE A 99 6.60 1.92 -17.97
CA ILE A 99 7.52 1.19 -18.86
C ILE A 99 7.66 1.91 -20.20
N ALA A 100 6.58 2.42 -20.78
CA ALA A 100 6.64 3.18 -22.04
C ALA A 100 7.41 4.50 -21.88
N GLN A 101 7.18 5.22 -20.77
CA GLN A 101 7.87 6.46 -20.43
C GLN A 101 9.35 6.18 -20.12
N MET A 102 9.67 5.11 -19.40
CA MET A 102 11.04 4.66 -19.18
C MET A 102 11.72 4.24 -20.48
N LYS A 103 11.05 3.49 -21.37
CA LYS A 103 11.59 3.16 -22.71
C LYS A 103 11.84 4.42 -23.54
N ARG A 104 10.99 5.44 -23.43
CA ARG A 104 11.18 6.75 -24.08
C ARG A 104 12.35 7.52 -23.46
N PHE A 105 12.46 7.53 -22.14
CA PHE A 105 13.51 8.19 -21.38
C PHE A 105 14.88 7.51 -21.58
N TRP A 106 14.92 6.18 -21.60
CA TRP A 106 16.12 5.38 -21.86
C TRP A 106 16.57 5.45 -23.31
N ARG A 107 15.67 5.75 -24.25
CA ARG A 107 16.02 6.10 -25.64
C ARG A 107 16.59 7.52 -25.76
N ARG A 108 16.34 8.37 -24.76
CA ARG A 108 16.80 9.76 -24.63
C ARG A 108 18.16 9.84 -23.89
N ASN A 109 18.37 8.99 -22.88
CA ASN A 109 19.69 8.71 -22.30
C ASN A 109 20.50 7.86 -23.28
N ASN A 110 21.29 8.56 -24.08
CA ASN A 110 21.96 8.14 -25.28
C ASN A 110 23.19 7.22 -25.04
N LEU A 111 23.02 6.08 -24.36
CA LEU A 111 24.08 5.05 -24.28
C LEU A 111 24.30 4.32 -25.60
N ARG A 112 23.44 4.56 -26.60
CA ARG A 112 23.59 4.03 -27.95
C ARG A 112 24.75 4.69 -28.70
N ASN A 113 25.10 5.94 -28.41
CA ASN A 113 26.25 6.60 -29.03
C ASN A 113 27.59 6.17 -28.38
N LEU A 114 27.62 5.90 -27.07
CA LEU A 114 28.78 5.33 -26.38
C LEU A 114 29.05 3.87 -26.78
N PHE A 115 28.00 3.03 -26.86
CA PHE A 115 28.15 1.65 -27.36
C PHE A 115 28.42 1.61 -28.86
N LYS A 116 27.84 2.50 -29.68
CA LYS A 116 28.24 2.63 -31.10
C LYS A 116 29.69 3.07 -31.23
N MET A 117 30.19 3.98 -30.39
CA MET A 117 31.60 4.41 -30.40
C MET A 117 32.55 3.27 -29.98
N LEU A 118 32.22 2.52 -28.93
CA LEU A 118 32.98 1.32 -28.52
C LEU A 118 32.96 0.21 -29.57
N ILE A 119 31.81 -0.02 -30.22
CA ILE A 119 31.71 -0.96 -31.35
C ILE A 119 32.43 -0.41 -32.60
N CYS A 120 32.44 0.89 -32.85
CA CYS A 120 33.17 1.51 -33.96
C CYS A 120 34.68 1.40 -33.73
N ILE A 121 35.16 1.58 -32.49
CA ILE A 121 36.56 1.35 -32.10
C ILE A 121 36.96 -0.11 -32.31
N HIS A 122 36.11 -1.07 -31.93
CA HIS A 122 36.40 -2.49 -32.17
C HIS A 122 36.26 -2.90 -33.64
N LYS A 123 35.35 -2.28 -34.40
CA LYS A 123 35.07 -2.60 -35.80
C LYS A 123 35.99 -1.89 -36.79
N SER A 124 36.65 -0.81 -36.39
CA SER A 124 37.69 -0.11 -37.18
C SER A 124 38.93 -1.00 -37.39
N SER A 125 39.21 -1.94 -36.47
CA SER A 125 40.32 -2.90 -36.62
C SER A 125 40.04 -4.04 -37.63
N LYS A 126 38.79 -4.34 -37.98
CA LYS A 126 38.44 -5.47 -38.88
C LYS A 126 38.08 -5.08 -40.32
N PHE A 127 38.10 -3.79 -40.67
CA PHE A 127 37.64 -3.33 -41.99
C PHE A 127 38.65 -3.54 -43.13
N ILE A 128 39.92 -3.87 -42.84
CA ILE A 128 40.92 -4.08 -43.90
C ILE A 128 40.81 -5.48 -44.56
N ASN A 129 40.16 -6.48 -43.95
CA ASN A 129 40.32 -7.88 -44.40
C ASN A 129 39.02 -8.62 -44.78
N ASN A 130 37.95 -7.93 -45.21
CA ASN A 130 36.68 -8.63 -45.49
C ASN A 130 35.89 -8.11 -46.71
N ASP A 131 36.56 -7.47 -47.67
CA ASP A 131 35.95 -7.04 -48.94
C ASP A 131 35.81 -8.18 -49.98
N SER A 132 36.28 -9.40 -49.67
CA SER A 132 36.23 -10.53 -50.62
C SER A 132 35.17 -11.60 -50.33
N ARG A 133 34.48 -11.60 -49.17
CA ARG A 133 33.60 -12.72 -48.76
C ARG A 133 32.11 -12.55 -49.00
N ASN A 134 31.65 -11.36 -49.40
CA ASN A 134 30.20 -11.05 -49.39
C ASN A 134 29.43 -11.50 -50.64
N LYS A 135 30.09 -12.13 -51.62
CA LYS A 135 29.45 -12.64 -52.85
C LYS A 135 28.98 -14.10 -52.75
N SER A 136 29.60 -14.96 -51.93
CA SER A 136 29.21 -16.39 -51.87
C SER A 136 28.04 -16.69 -50.91
N LEU A 137 27.85 -15.88 -49.87
CA LEU A 137 26.83 -16.14 -48.83
C LEU A 137 25.40 -15.77 -49.23
N ARG A 138 25.22 -14.95 -50.28
CA ARG A 138 23.89 -14.63 -50.84
C ARG A 138 23.27 -15.80 -51.59
N ARG A 139 24.07 -16.69 -52.19
CA ARG A 139 23.56 -17.90 -52.87
C ARG A 139 23.04 -18.96 -51.88
N GLY A 140 23.70 -19.13 -50.74
CA GLY A 140 23.29 -20.11 -49.72
C GLY A 140 22.00 -19.75 -48.97
N LYS A 141 21.75 -18.45 -48.73
CA LYS A 141 20.55 -17.98 -48.01
C LYS A 141 19.24 -18.29 -48.74
N ASN A 142 19.25 -18.29 -50.07
CA ASN A 142 18.05 -18.57 -50.86
C ASN A 142 17.66 -20.06 -50.81
N ILE A 143 18.64 -20.97 -50.69
CA ILE A 143 18.42 -22.41 -50.62
C ILE A 143 17.88 -22.83 -49.24
N ILE A 144 18.38 -22.20 -48.17
CA ILE A 144 17.90 -22.44 -46.81
C ILE A 144 16.46 -21.90 -46.63
N ALA A 145 16.11 -20.79 -47.30
CA ALA A 145 14.76 -20.26 -47.29
C ALA A 145 13.75 -21.16 -48.04
N SER A 146 14.18 -21.91 -49.06
CA SER A 146 13.33 -22.91 -49.71
C SER A 146 13.17 -24.20 -48.90
N ILE A 147 14.16 -24.60 -48.11
CA ILE A 147 14.08 -25.78 -47.24
C ILE A 147 13.17 -25.51 -46.04
N ARG A 148 13.21 -24.30 -45.47
CA ARG A 148 12.37 -23.94 -44.32
C ARG A 148 10.88 -23.92 -44.65
N ARG A 149 10.49 -23.43 -45.84
CA ARG A 149 9.10 -23.46 -46.29
C ARG A 149 8.50 -24.86 -46.44
N LYS A 150 9.32 -25.91 -46.51
CA LYS A 150 8.85 -27.31 -46.59
C LYS A 150 8.71 -27.98 -45.21
N LYS A 151 9.16 -27.32 -44.13
CA LYS A 151 9.14 -27.89 -42.77
C LYS A 151 7.96 -27.41 -41.92
N ASP A 152 7.30 -26.33 -42.32
CA ASP A 152 6.24 -25.68 -41.53
C ASP A 152 4.86 -26.40 -41.59
N ASP A 153 4.74 -27.49 -42.36
CA ASP A 153 3.50 -28.30 -42.44
C ASP A 153 3.39 -29.36 -41.32
N GLN A 154 4.40 -29.47 -40.44
CA GLN A 154 4.42 -30.42 -39.31
C GLN A 154 4.97 -29.77 -38.04
N GLU A 155 4.17 -28.98 -37.32
CA GLU A 155 4.34 -28.75 -35.87
C GLU A 155 3.08 -28.07 -35.29
N ILE A 156 2.14 -28.88 -34.77
CA ILE A 156 1.05 -28.45 -33.89
C ILE A 156 1.35 -29.07 -32.52
N ASP A 157 2.20 -28.44 -31.69
CA ASP A 157 2.18 -28.63 -30.22
C ASP A 157 3.09 -27.68 -29.38
N GLY A 158 3.57 -26.56 -29.93
CA GLY A 158 4.57 -25.71 -29.24
C GLY A 158 4.07 -24.40 -28.63
N SER A 159 2.86 -23.96 -28.99
CA SER A 159 2.36 -22.62 -28.64
C SER A 159 1.65 -22.54 -27.28
N VAL A 160 1.17 -23.68 -26.75
CA VAL A 160 0.40 -23.73 -25.49
C VAL A 160 1.35 -23.61 -24.28
N ALA A 161 2.43 -24.40 -24.23
CA ALA A 161 3.39 -24.37 -23.12
C ALA A 161 4.16 -23.04 -22.97
N SER A 162 4.46 -22.36 -24.09
CA SER A 162 5.13 -21.04 -24.05
C SER A 162 4.19 -19.92 -23.58
N SER A 163 2.88 -20.09 -23.78
CA SER A 163 1.86 -19.16 -23.30
C SER A 163 1.56 -19.32 -21.80
N GLU A 164 1.61 -20.55 -21.27
CA GLU A 164 1.47 -20.83 -19.84
C GLU A 164 2.67 -20.30 -19.04
N ILE A 165 3.90 -20.58 -19.48
CA ILE A 165 5.11 -20.05 -18.81
C ILE A 165 5.16 -18.51 -18.84
N SER A 166 4.66 -17.88 -19.91
CA SER A 166 4.60 -16.41 -20.00
C SER A 166 3.50 -15.83 -19.10
N ASN A 167 2.33 -16.47 -19.05
CA ASN A 167 1.21 -16.04 -18.20
C ASN A 167 1.52 -16.20 -16.72
N ASP A 168 2.20 -17.27 -16.31
CA ASP A 168 2.58 -17.51 -14.91
C ASP A 168 3.60 -16.46 -14.42
N ASN A 169 4.59 -16.14 -15.26
CA ASN A 169 5.56 -15.10 -14.98
C ASN A 169 4.89 -13.71 -14.93
N GLU A 170 3.97 -13.42 -15.83
CA GLU A 170 3.23 -12.14 -15.83
C GLU A 170 2.34 -12.01 -14.59
N GLN A 171 1.62 -13.07 -14.23
CA GLN A 171 0.77 -13.10 -13.04
C GLN A 171 1.59 -12.98 -11.74
N SER A 172 2.74 -13.66 -11.69
CA SER A 172 3.71 -13.52 -10.59
C SER A 172 4.23 -12.07 -10.48
N ASN A 173 4.63 -11.46 -11.60
CA ASN A 173 5.09 -10.07 -11.63
C ASN A 173 4.01 -9.08 -11.16
N ARG A 174 2.74 -9.31 -11.54
CA ARG A 174 1.59 -8.51 -11.08
C ARG A 174 1.40 -8.64 -9.57
N THR A 175 1.44 -9.86 -9.06
CA THR A 175 1.30 -10.15 -7.62
C THR A 175 2.43 -9.52 -6.80
N LEU A 176 3.67 -9.64 -7.27
CA LEU A 176 4.84 -9.02 -6.65
C LEU A 176 4.74 -7.49 -6.66
N THR A 177 4.25 -6.90 -7.75
CA THR A 177 4.05 -5.44 -7.84
C THR A 177 3.07 -4.94 -6.79
N LEU A 178 1.95 -5.65 -6.59
CA LEU A 178 0.96 -5.32 -5.56
C LEU A 178 1.53 -5.50 -4.14
N PHE A 179 2.31 -6.56 -3.91
CA PHE A 179 2.96 -6.78 -2.62
C PHE A 179 3.97 -5.68 -2.28
N ILE A 180 4.83 -5.29 -3.22
CA ILE A 180 5.78 -4.19 -3.04
C ILE A 180 5.03 -2.87 -2.78
N LEU A 181 3.97 -2.60 -3.53
CA LEU A 181 3.14 -1.40 -3.34
C LEU A 181 2.51 -1.37 -1.94
N PHE A 182 2.03 -2.52 -1.44
CA PHE A 182 1.49 -2.64 -0.09
C PHE A 182 2.55 -2.32 0.98
N ILE A 183 3.77 -2.84 0.84
CA ILE A 183 4.87 -2.53 1.77
C ILE A 183 5.21 -1.03 1.73
N ILE A 184 5.29 -0.43 0.54
CA ILE A 184 5.53 1.01 0.38
C ILE A 184 4.42 1.82 1.05
N TYR A 185 3.15 1.41 0.87
CA TYR A 185 2.01 2.06 1.51
C TYR A 185 2.11 2.04 3.03
N VAL A 186 2.42 0.89 3.63
CA VAL A 186 2.59 0.75 5.08
C VAL A 186 3.73 1.63 5.59
N ILE A 187 4.89 1.62 4.92
CA ILE A 187 6.04 2.44 5.32
C ILE A 187 5.71 3.94 5.21
N ALA A 188 5.11 4.36 4.08
CA ALA A 188 4.74 5.76 3.85
C ALA A 188 3.73 6.27 4.88
N GLY A 189 2.68 5.49 5.17
CA GLY A 189 1.70 5.83 6.21
C GLY A 189 2.34 5.91 7.60
N SER A 190 3.33 5.06 7.88
CA SER A 190 4.01 5.03 9.17
C SER A 190 4.94 6.23 9.36
N LEU A 191 5.61 6.65 8.28
CA LEU A 191 6.37 7.90 8.26
C LEU A 191 5.46 9.12 8.45
N LEU A 192 4.28 9.12 7.84
CA LEU A 192 3.31 10.21 7.98
C LEU A 192 2.83 10.34 9.42
N ILE A 193 2.43 9.23 10.07
CA ILE A 193 1.98 9.22 11.46
C ILE A 193 3.13 9.63 12.39
N SER A 194 4.32 9.05 12.23
CA SER A 194 5.46 9.39 13.09
C SER A 194 5.94 10.84 12.90
N SER A 195 5.70 11.43 11.72
CA SER A 195 5.95 12.86 11.48
C SER A 195 4.86 13.76 12.06
N TYR A 196 3.62 13.30 12.13
CA TYR A 196 2.48 14.08 12.63
C TYR A 196 2.37 14.01 14.16
N GLU A 197 2.62 12.84 14.74
CA GLU A 197 2.66 12.58 16.18
C GLU A 197 4.06 12.10 16.56
N PRO A 198 4.98 13.01 16.92
CA PRO A 198 6.37 12.66 17.26
C PRO A 198 6.48 11.74 18.47
N GLU A 199 5.44 11.67 19.31
CA GLU A 199 5.35 10.77 20.46
C GLU A 199 5.20 9.29 20.04
N ILE A 200 4.69 9.01 18.84
CA ILE A 200 4.56 7.66 18.31
C ILE A 200 5.82 7.31 17.50
N PRO A 201 6.67 6.38 17.99
CA PRO A 201 7.86 5.98 17.25
C PRO A 201 7.50 5.20 15.99
N PHE A 202 8.37 5.25 14.98
CA PHE A 202 8.13 4.66 13.65
C PHE A 202 7.62 3.21 13.69
N PHE A 203 8.24 2.33 14.49
CA PHE A 203 7.81 0.93 14.58
C PHE A 203 6.42 0.75 15.19
N THR A 204 6.01 1.64 16.09
CA THR A 204 4.65 1.66 16.65
C THR A 204 3.64 2.17 15.63
N ALA A 205 4.02 3.13 14.79
CA ALA A 205 3.20 3.56 13.66
C ALA A 205 3.04 2.46 12.59
N VAL A 206 4.09 1.68 12.32
CA VAL A 206 4.02 0.49 11.45
C VAL A 206 3.06 -0.54 12.02
N TYR A 207 3.18 -0.84 13.32
CA TYR A 207 2.26 -1.74 14.02
C TYR A 207 0.81 -1.27 13.90
N PHE A 208 0.55 0.01 14.20
CA PHE A 208 -0.77 0.62 14.09
C PHE A 208 -1.36 0.49 12.66
N ASN A 209 -0.57 0.82 11.63
CA ASN A 209 -1.03 0.70 10.24
C ASN A 209 -1.34 -0.75 9.85
N PHE A 210 -0.52 -1.70 10.30
CA PHE A 210 -0.76 -3.11 10.03
C PHE A 210 -2.05 -3.63 10.70
N ILE A 211 -2.26 -3.38 11.99
CA ILE A 211 -3.47 -3.83 12.70
C ILE A 211 -4.74 -3.15 12.19
N THR A 212 -4.61 -1.91 11.69
CA THR A 212 -5.71 -1.15 11.08
C THR A 212 -6.07 -1.71 9.71
N LEU A 213 -5.08 -1.94 8.84
CA LEU A 213 -5.29 -2.47 7.50
C LEU A 213 -5.82 -3.90 7.49
N THR A 214 -5.38 -4.70 8.45
CA THR A 214 -5.88 -6.07 8.64
C THR A 214 -7.23 -6.12 9.35
N SER A 215 -7.80 -4.96 9.70
CA SER A 215 -9.06 -4.82 10.44
C SER A 215 -9.07 -5.55 11.79
N ILE A 216 -7.90 -5.78 12.40
CA ILE A 216 -7.80 -6.34 13.76
C ILE A 216 -8.23 -5.29 14.79
N GLY A 217 -7.76 -4.04 14.62
CA GLY A 217 -8.21 -2.88 15.37
C GLY A 217 -8.20 -3.06 16.90
N LEU A 218 -7.06 -3.39 17.49
CA LEU A 218 -6.94 -3.61 18.94
C LEU A 218 -7.33 -2.39 19.79
N GLY A 219 -7.14 -1.18 19.25
CA GLY A 219 -7.51 0.07 19.92
C GLY A 219 -6.58 0.47 21.07
N ASP A 220 -5.44 -0.21 21.21
CA ASP A 220 -4.35 0.10 22.13
C ASP A 220 -3.63 1.40 21.75
N ILE A 221 -3.51 1.65 20.45
CA ILE A 221 -2.94 2.88 19.88
C ILE A 221 -3.93 3.42 18.86
N VAL A 222 -4.31 4.68 19.01
CA VAL A 222 -5.13 5.42 18.04
C VAL A 222 -4.62 6.86 18.02
N PRO A 223 -4.36 7.45 16.84
CA PRO A 223 -3.98 8.86 16.72
C PRO A 223 -4.97 9.74 17.46
N GLN A 224 -4.45 10.62 18.31
CA GLN A 224 -5.30 11.50 19.13
C GLN A 224 -5.39 12.87 18.49
N ARG A 225 -6.55 13.52 18.67
CA ARG A 225 -6.68 14.93 18.30
C ARG A 225 -5.63 15.74 19.07
N PHE A 226 -4.82 16.52 18.35
CA PHE A 226 -4.06 17.60 18.97
C PHE A 226 -5.07 18.57 19.58
N ASN A 227 -5.23 18.52 20.91
CA ASN A 227 -5.97 19.54 21.62
C ASN A 227 -5.10 20.81 21.54
N LEU A 228 -5.41 21.68 20.58
CA LEU A 228 -4.96 23.07 20.63
C LEU A 228 -5.61 23.68 21.88
N ASN A 229 -4.83 23.75 22.96
CA ASN A 229 -5.16 24.54 24.15
C ASN A 229 -5.33 26.02 23.79
#